data_AF-A0A6J1TYS3-F1
#
_entry.id   AF-A0A6J1TYS3-F1
#
_cell.length_a   1.000
_cell.length_b   1.000
_cell.length_c   1.000
_cell.angle_alpha   90.00
_cell.angle_beta   90.00
_cell.angle_gamma   90.00
#
_symmetry.space_group_name_H-M   'P 1'
#
loop_
_entity.id
_entity.type
_entity.pdbx_description
1 polymer ?
#
loop_
_entity_poly.entity_id
_entity_poly.type
_entity_poly.pdbx_seq_one_letter_code
_entity_poly.pdbx_strand_id
1 'polypeptide(L)'
;MASAHTQLLTPAFHYNILKPYVAVITDSTKVMLDKWEKLIAKEPMKSLEMFDHISLMTLDSIMKCAFSQKSNCQTDRDLDYYVQAVSDLTFLSFQRVVSTILRSDFLYSFTPSGQRFKQACELAHHHTEKVIEERKKSLHNERELEKIKKKRHLDFLDILLCAKYEDGTGLSDEDLHAEVDTFMFAGHDTTTIGLSWLLYIMAKHP
;
A
#
# COMPACT_ATOMS: atom_id res chain seq x y z
N MET A 1 -19.58 21.01 -0.36
CA MET A 1 -19.76 19.91 -1.33
C MET A 1 -18.50 19.09 -1.33
N ALA A 2 -18.59 17.76 -1.26
CA ALA A 2 -17.42 16.90 -1.47
C ALA A 2 -16.90 17.13 -2.90
N SER A 3 -15.57 17.19 -3.09
CA SER A 3 -14.98 17.33 -4.43
C SER A 3 -15.34 16.11 -5.29
N ALA A 4 -15.32 16.25 -6.62
CA ALA A 4 -15.58 15.14 -7.55
C ALA A 4 -14.70 13.91 -7.22
N HIS A 5 -13.45 14.18 -6.82
CA HIS A 5 -12.49 13.19 -6.32
C HIS A 5 -12.99 12.45 -5.06
N THR A 6 -13.41 13.17 -4.01
CA THR A 6 -13.93 12.53 -2.80
C THR A 6 -15.19 11.70 -3.06
N GLN A 7 -16.06 12.16 -3.97
CA GLN A 7 -17.26 11.42 -4.36
C GLN A 7 -16.93 10.11 -5.08
N LEU A 8 -15.84 10.08 -5.86
CA LEU A 8 -15.38 8.89 -6.55
C LEU A 8 -14.84 7.81 -5.58
N LEU A 9 -14.10 8.23 -4.55
CA LEU A 9 -13.36 7.31 -3.67
C LEU A 9 -14.14 6.84 -2.44
N THR A 10 -15.06 7.66 -1.92
CA THR A 10 -15.86 7.32 -0.72
C THR A 10 -16.57 5.97 -0.82
N PRO A 11 -17.14 5.56 -1.97
CA PRO A 11 -17.76 4.25 -2.12
C PRO A 11 -16.84 3.08 -1.77
N ALA A 12 -15.52 3.19 -2.01
CA ALA A 12 -14.52 2.15 -1.75
C ALA A 12 -14.42 1.74 -0.27
N PHE A 13 -14.84 2.63 0.63
CA PHE A 13 -14.77 2.43 2.09
C PHE A 13 -16.13 2.15 2.72
N HIS A 14 -17.14 1.89 1.90
CA HIS A 14 -18.45 1.49 2.42
C HIS A 14 -18.35 0.15 3.15
N TYR A 15 -19.02 0.01 4.30
CA TYR A 15 -18.86 -1.17 5.19
C TYR A 15 -19.11 -2.52 4.50
N ASN A 16 -19.94 -2.57 3.45
CA ASN A 16 -20.19 -3.79 2.67
C ASN A 16 -18.96 -4.26 1.88
N ILE A 17 -18.03 -3.37 1.55
CA ILE A 17 -16.74 -3.70 0.93
C ILE A 17 -15.74 -4.16 1.99
N LEU A 18 -15.77 -3.53 3.17
CA LEU A 18 -14.83 -3.81 4.26
C LEU A 18 -15.10 -5.15 4.96
N LYS A 19 -16.37 -5.61 4.99
CA LYS A 19 -16.74 -6.88 5.64
C LYS A 19 -15.92 -8.09 5.12
N PRO A 20 -15.83 -8.33 3.79
CA PRO A 20 -14.94 -9.35 3.23
C PRO A 20 -13.45 -9.18 3.60
N TYR A 21 -12.97 -7.94 3.76
CA TYR A 21 -11.55 -7.68 4.04
C TYR A 21 -11.09 -8.24 5.39
N VAL A 22 -11.98 -8.42 6.35
CA VAL A 22 -11.65 -9.06 7.64
C VAL A 22 -11.04 -10.44 7.44
N ALA A 23 -11.61 -11.25 6.53
CA ALA A 23 -11.07 -12.59 6.25
C ALA A 23 -9.69 -12.51 5.59
N VAL A 24 -9.52 -11.57 4.64
CA VAL A 24 -8.26 -11.37 3.92
C VAL A 24 -7.14 -10.90 4.87
N ILE A 25 -7.42 -9.92 5.73
CA ILE A 25 -6.48 -9.42 6.75
C ILE A 25 -6.12 -10.54 7.72
N THR A 26 -7.10 -11.36 8.12
CA THR A 26 -6.87 -12.51 9.00
C THR A 26 -5.90 -13.51 8.35
N ASP A 27 -6.06 -13.80 7.07
CA ASP A 27 -5.19 -14.73 6.36
C ASP A 27 -3.78 -14.16 6.18
N SER A 28 -3.64 -12.87 5.85
CA SER A 28 -2.33 -12.19 5.84
C SER A 28 -1.67 -12.17 7.22
N THR A 29 -2.45 -12.00 8.29
CA THR A 29 -1.93 -12.06 9.68
C THR A 29 -1.44 -13.46 10.04
N LYS A 30 -2.15 -14.53 9.65
CA LYS A 30 -1.71 -15.92 9.88
C LYS A 30 -0.35 -16.19 9.24
N VAL A 31 -0.13 -15.73 8.00
CA VAL A 31 1.17 -15.88 7.32
C VAL A 31 2.30 -15.24 8.13
N MET A 32 2.06 -14.05 8.70
CA MET A 32 3.03 -13.38 9.59
C MET A 32 3.29 -14.19 10.87
N LEU A 33 2.22 -14.67 11.51
CA LEU A 33 2.32 -15.45 12.75
C LEU A 33 3.04 -16.78 12.53
N ASP A 34 2.77 -17.48 11.43
CA ASP A 34 3.47 -18.72 11.05
C ASP A 34 4.98 -18.47 10.88
N LYS A 35 5.39 -17.28 10.42
CA LYS A 35 6.80 -16.88 10.35
C LYS A 35 7.37 -16.62 11.74
N TRP A 36 6.63 -15.93 12.60
CA TRP A 36 7.05 -15.64 13.97
C TRP A 36 7.24 -16.92 14.78
N GLU A 37 6.31 -17.87 14.69
CA GLU A 37 6.42 -19.17 15.37
C GLU A 37 7.71 -19.91 14.98
N LYS A 38 8.05 -19.93 13.69
CA LYS A 38 9.28 -20.55 13.19
C LYS A 38 10.55 -19.85 13.71
N LEU A 39 10.53 -18.51 13.77
CA LEU A 39 11.67 -17.72 14.27
C LEU A 39 11.87 -17.92 15.77
N ILE A 40 10.78 -17.91 16.55
CA ILE A 40 10.80 -18.14 17.99
C ILE A 40 11.25 -19.58 18.30
N ALA A 41 10.76 -20.58 17.55
CA ALA A 41 11.20 -21.97 17.71
C ALA A 41 12.70 -22.15 17.46
N LYS A 42 13.28 -21.35 16.55
CA LYS A 42 14.72 -21.37 16.25
C LYS A 42 15.55 -20.65 17.30
N GLU A 43 15.09 -19.51 17.80
CA GLU A 43 15.84 -18.64 18.74
C GLU A 43 14.93 -18.15 19.90
N PRO A 44 14.56 -19.01 20.87
CA PRO A 44 13.50 -18.72 21.86
C PRO A 44 13.76 -17.53 22.80
N MET A 45 15.03 -17.22 23.04
CA MET A 45 15.45 -16.16 23.97
C MET A 45 15.78 -14.83 23.27
N LYS A 46 15.65 -14.76 21.94
CA LYS A 46 16.00 -13.57 21.18
C LYS A 46 14.77 -12.70 20.96
N SER A 47 14.93 -11.40 21.18
CA SER A 47 13.91 -10.41 20.80
C SER A 47 13.70 -10.41 19.28
N LEU A 48 12.44 -10.45 18.86
CA LEU A 48 12.05 -10.34 17.47
C LEU A 48 11.81 -8.86 17.11
N GLU A 49 12.47 -8.38 16.05
CA GLU A 49 12.11 -7.13 15.39
C GLU A 49 10.77 -7.38 14.67
N MET A 50 9.74 -6.58 14.98
CA MET A 50 8.38 -6.81 14.50
C MET A 50 7.95 -5.84 13.39
N PHE A 51 8.58 -4.67 13.29
CA PHE A 51 8.16 -3.59 12.40
C PHE A 51 8.19 -4.04 10.94
N ASP A 52 9.27 -4.68 10.49
CA ASP A 52 9.41 -5.14 9.10
C ASP A 52 8.37 -6.22 8.77
N HIS A 53 8.10 -7.12 9.73
CA HIS A 53 7.11 -8.17 9.57
C HIS A 53 5.68 -7.61 9.47
N ILE A 54 5.34 -6.64 10.32
CA ILE A 54 4.04 -5.97 10.30
C ILE A 54 3.91 -5.15 9.00
N SER A 55 4.99 -4.50 8.56
CA SER A 55 5.01 -3.71 7.32
C SER A 55 4.67 -4.54 6.09
N LEU A 56 5.29 -5.72 5.97
CA LEU A 56 4.96 -6.66 4.91
C LEU A 56 3.53 -7.19 5.03
N MET A 57 3.04 -7.44 6.25
CA MET A 57 1.68 -7.94 6.49
C MET A 57 0.60 -6.92 6.12
N THR A 58 0.79 -5.64 6.46
CA THR A 58 -0.14 -4.57 6.10
C THR A 58 -0.12 -4.28 4.60
N LEU A 59 1.06 -4.30 3.97
CA LEU A 59 1.22 -4.18 2.52
C LEU A 59 0.51 -5.33 1.79
N ASP A 60 0.69 -6.56 2.26
CA ASP A 60 0.02 -7.74 1.71
C ASP A 60 -1.50 -7.63 1.81
N SER A 61 -1.97 -7.15 2.97
CA SER A 61 -3.39 -6.96 3.24
C SER A 61 -4.02 -5.92 2.32
N ILE A 62 -3.40 -4.74 2.17
CA ILE A 62 -3.94 -3.68 1.30
C ILE A 62 -3.90 -4.09 -0.18
N MET A 63 -2.83 -4.76 -0.61
CA MET A 63 -2.70 -5.28 -1.98
C MET A 63 -3.83 -6.23 -2.34
N LYS A 64 -4.19 -7.14 -1.42
CA LYS A 64 -5.29 -8.10 -1.62
C LYS A 64 -6.67 -7.44 -1.52
N CYS A 65 -6.85 -6.50 -0.59
CA CYS A 65 -8.14 -5.88 -0.32
C CYS A 65 -8.47 -4.78 -1.34
N ALA A 66 -7.65 -3.73 -1.39
CA ALA A 66 -7.94 -2.50 -2.14
C ALA A 66 -7.49 -2.59 -3.60
N PHE A 67 -6.40 -3.29 -3.88
CA PHE A 67 -5.83 -3.39 -5.23
C PHE A 67 -6.20 -4.69 -5.96
N SER A 68 -6.98 -5.56 -5.31
CA SER A 68 -7.45 -6.85 -5.85
C SER A 68 -6.31 -7.70 -6.45
N GLN A 69 -5.11 -7.60 -5.87
CA GLN A 69 -3.92 -8.30 -6.30
C GLN A 69 -3.68 -9.56 -5.47
N LYS A 70 -3.14 -10.59 -6.11
CA LYS A 70 -2.63 -11.76 -5.39
C LYS A 70 -1.20 -11.47 -4.96
N SER A 71 -1.04 -10.83 -3.81
CA SER A 71 0.29 -10.61 -3.21
C SER A 71 0.70 -11.78 -2.32
N ASN A 72 1.99 -12.09 -2.35
CA ASN A 72 2.67 -12.97 -1.40
C ASN A 72 3.93 -12.28 -0.85
N CYS A 73 3.90 -10.95 -0.73
CA CYS A 73 5.06 -10.12 -0.38
C CYS A 73 5.68 -10.46 0.97
N GLN A 74 4.94 -11.11 1.88
CA GLN A 74 5.50 -11.59 3.14
C GLN A 74 6.48 -12.75 2.99
N THR A 75 6.37 -13.53 1.91
CA THR A 75 7.20 -14.71 1.65
C THR A 75 8.16 -14.51 0.48
N ASP A 76 7.82 -13.59 -0.42
CA ASP A 76 8.63 -13.24 -1.57
C ASP A 76 9.59 -12.12 -1.21
N ARG A 77 10.90 -12.39 -1.30
CA ARG A 77 11.95 -11.38 -1.02
C ARG A 77 12.01 -10.30 -2.10
N ASP A 78 11.39 -10.53 -3.25
CA ASP A 78 11.42 -9.59 -4.37
C ASP A 78 10.63 -8.32 -4.08
N LEU A 79 9.87 -8.21 -2.98
CA LEU A 79 9.10 -7.01 -2.63
C LEU A 79 9.70 -6.18 -1.47
N ASP A 80 10.85 -6.60 -0.92
CA ASP A 80 11.58 -5.85 0.10
C ASP A 80 12.01 -4.45 -0.41
N TYR A 81 12.24 -4.30 -1.73
CA TYR A 81 12.63 -3.02 -2.31
C TYR A 81 11.56 -1.94 -2.17
N TYR A 82 10.28 -2.30 -2.24
CA TYR A 82 9.19 -1.31 -2.18
C TYR A 82 9.04 -0.76 -0.76
N VAL A 83 9.05 -1.63 0.25
CA VAL A 83 9.01 -1.23 1.66
C VAL A 83 10.23 -0.36 2.00
N GLN A 84 11.41 -0.73 1.50
CA GLN A 84 12.61 0.10 1.67
C GLN A 84 12.48 1.46 0.98
N ALA A 85 11.93 1.51 -0.24
CA ALA A 85 11.71 2.76 -0.95
C ALA A 85 10.73 3.68 -0.19
N VAL A 86 9.64 3.13 0.36
CA VAL A 86 8.68 3.89 1.18
C VAL A 86 9.33 4.41 2.46
N SER A 87 10.16 3.60 3.14
CA SER A 87 10.92 4.03 4.32
C SER A 87 11.86 5.19 3.97
N ASP A 88 12.60 5.09 2.86
CA ASP A 88 13.49 6.14 2.39
C ASP A 88 12.72 7.43 2.04
N LEU A 89 11.60 7.31 1.33
CA LEU A 89 10.75 8.44 0.97
C LEU A 89 10.22 9.14 2.22
N THR A 90 9.76 8.40 3.21
CA THR A 90 9.20 8.94 4.46
C THR A 90 10.28 9.70 5.24
N PHE A 91 11.45 9.07 5.43
CA PHE A 91 12.56 9.68 6.14
C PHE A 91 13.07 10.95 5.44
N LEU A 92 13.32 10.87 4.13
CA LEU A 92 13.85 11.98 3.34
C LEU A 92 12.83 13.12 3.21
N SER A 93 11.54 12.80 3.06
CA SER A 93 10.46 13.80 3.07
C SER A 93 10.39 14.53 4.40
N PHE A 94 10.44 13.80 5.51
CA PHE A 94 10.45 14.41 6.84
C PHE A 94 11.66 15.33 7.03
N GLN A 95 12.87 14.86 6.70
CA GLN A 95 14.10 15.66 6.76
C GLN A 95 13.98 16.94 5.91
N ARG A 96 13.35 16.84 4.73
CA ARG A 96 13.12 17.97 3.84
C ARG A 96 12.10 18.96 4.39
N VAL A 97 11.02 18.47 5.00
CA VAL A 97 9.96 19.31 5.62
C VAL A 97 10.52 20.14 6.78
N VAL A 98 11.35 19.53 7.63
CA VAL A 98 11.91 20.23 8.81
C VAL A 98 13.09 21.14 8.46
N SER A 99 13.76 20.94 7.32
CA SER A 99 14.92 21.73 6.91
C SER A 99 14.54 22.87 5.96
N THR A 100 14.69 24.11 6.42
CA THR A 100 14.48 25.30 5.57
C THR A 100 15.44 25.35 4.38
N ILE A 101 16.67 24.81 4.52
CA ILE A 101 17.70 24.81 3.47
C ILE A 101 17.32 23.87 2.32
N LEU A 102 16.73 22.71 2.63
CA LEU A 102 16.38 21.68 1.64
C LEU A 102 15.02 21.93 0.96
N ARG A 103 14.36 23.05 1.25
CA ARG A 103 13.02 23.35 0.74
C ARG A 103 13.01 23.59 -0.77
N SER A 104 14.04 24.27 -1.30
CA SER A 104 14.13 24.55 -2.74
C SER A 104 14.30 23.26 -3.55
N ASP A 105 13.35 22.96 -4.44
CA ASP A 105 13.42 21.78 -5.34
C ASP A 105 14.71 21.73 -6.14
N PHE A 106 15.09 22.88 -6.72
CA PHE A 106 16.30 22.98 -7.53
C PHE A 106 17.54 22.57 -6.73
N LEU A 107 17.79 23.20 -5.58
CA LEU A 107 18.95 22.88 -4.73
C LEU A 107 18.90 21.44 -4.21
N TYR A 108 17.71 20.97 -3.81
CA TYR A 108 17.55 19.62 -3.28
C TYR A 108 17.93 18.55 -4.30
N SER A 109 17.57 18.74 -5.58
CA SER A 109 17.84 17.78 -6.66
C SER A 109 19.33 17.49 -6.88
N PHE A 110 20.22 18.43 -6.53
CA PHE A 110 21.67 18.26 -6.62
C PHE A 110 22.30 17.65 -5.36
N THR A 111 21.54 17.47 -4.28
CA THR A 111 22.05 16.84 -3.05
C THR A 111 22.01 15.31 -3.15
N PRO A 112 22.88 14.58 -2.43
CA PRO A 112 22.79 13.12 -2.33
C PRO A 112 21.41 12.66 -1.82
N SER A 113 20.82 13.40 -0.88
CA SER A 113 19.46 13.14 -0.36
C SER A 113 18.40 13.29 -1.44
N GLY A 114 18.49 14.30 -2.31
CA GLY A 114 17.57 14.49 -3.42
C GLY A 114 17.71 13.42 -4.51
N GLN A 115 18.93 12.97 -4.80
CA GLN A 115 19.15 11.85 -5.73
C GLN A 115 18.56 10.55 -5.18
N ARG A 116 18.78 10.24 -3.89
CA ARG A 116 18.19 9.07 -3.24
C ARG A 116 16.66 9.16 -3.18
N PHE A 117 16.12 10.35 -2.91
CA PHE A 117 14.68 10.58 -2.93
C PHE A 117 14.09 10.29 -4.31
N LYS A 118 14.73 10.78 -5.37
CA LYS A 118 14.30 10.52 -6.76
C LYS A 118 14.34 9.02 -7.10
N GLN A 119 15.41 8.32 -6.73
CA GLN A 119 15.52 6.87 -6.94
C GLN A 119 14.42 6.10 -6.19
N ALA A 120 14.14 6.48 -4.95
CA ALA A 120 13.07 5.87 -4.17
C ALA A 120 11.68 6.16 -4.77
N CYS A 121 11.46 7.36 -5.33
CA CYS A 121 10.24 7.67 -6.09
C CYS A 121 10.12 6.77 -7.33
N GLU A 122 11.19 6.60 -8.10
CA GLU A 122 11.20 5.74 -9.29
C GLU A 122 10.85 4.29 -8.95
N LEU A 123 11.40 3.75 -7.84
CA LEU A 123 11.07 2.41 -7.36
C LEU A 123 9.61 2.29 -6.91
N ALA A 124 9.09 3.30 -6.20
CA ALA A 124 7.70 3.31 -5.76
C ALA A 124 6.72 3.37 -6.94
N HIS A 125 6.97 4.27 -7.91
CA HIS A 125 6.17 4.38 -9.13
C HIS A 125 6.22 3.11 -9.97
N HIS A 126 7.40 2.48 -10.10
CA HIS A 126 7.53 1.23 -10.84
C HIS A 126 6.70 0.11 -10.22
N HIS A 127 6.65 0.05 -8.88
CA HIS A 127 5.82 -0.93 -8.18
C HIS A 127 4.33 -0.70 -8.47
N THR A 128 3.84 0.53 -8.34
CA THR A 128 2.43 0.84 -8.54
C THR A 128 2.00 0.74 -10.01
N GLU A 129 2.87 1.08 -10.95
CA GLU A 129 2.68 0.84 -12.38
C GLU A 129 2.48 -0.65 -12.67
N LYS A 130 3.34 -1.51 -12.12
CA LYS A 130 3.21 -2.96 -12.26
C LYS A 130 1.87 -3.46 -11.69
N VAL A 131 1.45 -2.95 -10.54
CA VAL A 131 0.15 -3.29 -9.93
C VAL A 131 -1.03 -2.90 -10.83
N ILE A 132 -1.00 -1.70 -11.41
CA ILE A 132 -2.03 -1.21 -12.33
C ILE A 132 -2.05 -2.07 -13.60
N GLU A 133 -0.88 -2.34 -14.20
CA GLU A 133 -0.77 -3.14 -15.40
C GLU A 133 -1.27 -4.56 -15.21
N GLU A 134 -0.84 -5.24 -14.14
CA GLU A 134 -1.26 -6.59 -13.82
C GLU A 134 -2.78 -6.66 -13.61
N ARG A 135 -3.36 -5.63 -12.97
CA ARG A 135 -4.81 -5.55 -12.83
C ARG A 135 -5.49 -5.34 -14.17
N LYS A 136 -5.06 -4.36 -14.98
CA LYS A 136 -5.58 -4.12 -16.35
C LYS A 136 -5.50 -5.40 -17.20
N LYS A 137 -4.39 -6.16 -17.13
CA LYS A 137 -4.22 -7.46 -17.81
C LYS A 137 -5.21 -8.51 -17.29
N SER A 138 -5.43 -8.60 -15.98
CA SER A 138 -6.41 -9.52 -15.39
C SER A 138 -7.85 -9.21 -15.84
N LEU A 139 -8.18 -7.94 -16.05
CA LEU A 139 -9.51 -7.51 -16.52
C LEU A 139 -9.79 -7.87 -17.98
N HIS A 140 -8.75 -8.20 -18.77
CA HIS A 140 -8.93 -8.69 -20.13
C HIS A 140 -9.49 -10.13 -20.17
N ASN A 141 -9.40 -10.86 -19.04
CA ASN A 141 -10.03 -12.16 -18.90
C ASN A 141 -11.55 -12.01 -18.67
N GLU A 142 -12.36 -12.52 -19.60
CA GLU A 142 -13.83 -12.43 -19.55
C GLU A 142 -14.42 -12.92 -18.22
N ARG A 143 -13.85 -13.97 -17.61
CA ARG A 143 -14.34 -14.50 -16.33
C ARG A 143 -14.14 -13.52 -15.17
N GLU A 144 -13.01 -12.82 -15.15
CA GLU A 144 -12.73 -11.82 -14.12
C GLU A 144 -13.56 -10.55 -14.35
N LEU A 145 -13.69 -10.13 -15.60
CA LEU A 145 -14.55 -9.01 -15.97
C LEU A 145 -16.01 -9.26 -15.58
N GLU A 146 -16.52 -10.48 -15.80
CA GLU A 146 -17.87 -10.86 -15.36
C GLU A 146 -18.04 -10.82 -13.84
N LYS A 147 -17.05 -11.29 -13.08
CA LYS A 147 -17.11 -11.24 -11.60
C LYS A 147 -17.24 -9.80 -11.10
N ILE A 148 -16.50 -8.88 -11.71
CA ILE A 148 -16.51 -7.46 -11.35
C ILE A 148 -17.85 -6.81 -11.74
N LYS A 149 -18.37 -7.11 -12.94
CA LYS A 149 -19.71 -6.64 -13.35
C LYS A 149 -20.83 -7.14 -12.44
N LYS A 150 -20.65 -8.33 -11.84
CA LYS A 150 -21.60 -8.92 -10.87
C LYS A 150 -21.39 -8.40 -9.44
N LYS A 151 -20.24 -7.81 -9.12
CA LYS A 151 -19.97 -7.23 -7.79
C LYS A 151 -20.82 -5.97 -7.62
N ARG A 152 -21.65 -5.95 -6.58
CA ARG A 152 -22.42 -4.76 -6.18
C ARG A 152 -21.51 -3.62 -5.69
N HIS A 153 -20.36 -3.96 -5.13
CA HIS A 153 -19.38 -3.01 -4.64
C HIS A 153 -17.99 -3.42 -5.11
N LEU A 154 -17.27 -2.48 -5.71
CA LEU A 154 -15.95 -2.67 -6.28
C LEU A 154 -14.87 -2.36 -5.25
N ASP A 155 -13.72 -3.02 -5.39
CA ASP A 155 -12.52 -2.68 -4.62
C ASP A 155 -11.93 -1.35 -5.15
N PHE A 156 -11.06 -0.71 -4.38
CA PHE A 156 -10.54 0.64 -4.68
C PHE A 156 -9.95 0.76 -6.10
N LEU A 157 -9.02 -0.11 -6.49
CA LEU A 157 -8.40 -0.04 -7.82
C LEU A 157 -9.41 -0.31 -8.94
N ASP A 158 -10.38 -1.20 -8.71
CA ASP A 158 -11.45 -1.47 -9.67
C ASP A 158 -12.36 -0.24 -9.85
N ILE A 159 -12.61 0.53 -8.79
CA ILE A 159 -13.34 1.80 -8.87
C ILE A 159 -12.58 2.78 -9.76
N LEU A 160 -11.27 2.96 -9.54
CA LEU A 160 -10.46 3.87 -10.35
C LEU A 160 -10.42 3.46 -11.82
N LEU A 161 -10.24 2.16 -12.10
CA LEU A 161 -10.19 1.64 -13.47
C LEU A 161 -11.54 1.67 -14.19
N CYS A 162 -12.66 1.59 -13.45
CA CYS A 162 -14.01 1.64 -14.02
C CYS A 162 -14.64 3.04 -13.97
N ALA A 163 -13.98 4.01 -13.33
CA ALA A 163 -14.47 5.36 -13.16
C ALA A 163 -14.74 6.02 -14.51
N LYS A 164 -15.90 6.67 -14.62
CA LYS A 164 -16.25 7.53 -15.75
C LYS A 164 -16.87 8.83 -15.25
N TYR A 165 -16.41 9.95 -15.80
CA TYR A 165 -17.02 11.26 -15.64
C TYR A 165 -18.32 11.37 -16.46
N GLU A 166 -19.06 12.47 -16.27
CA GLU A 166 -20.36 12.71 -16.93
C GLU A 166 -20.25 12.77 -18.47
N ASP A 167 -19.09 13.18 -18.99
CA ASP A 167 -18.77 13.19 -20.43
C ASP A 167 -18.35 11.81 -20.97
N GLY A 168 -18.33 10.79 -20.11
CA GLY A 168 -17.94 9.42 -20.44
C GLY A 168 -16.43 9.16 -20.44
N THR A 169 -15.60 10.16 -20.15
CA THR A 169 -14.14 10.01 -20.03
C THR A 169 -13.76 9.36 -18.70
N GLY A 170 -12.66 8.60 -18.68
CA GLY A 170 -12.12 8.02 -17.44
C GLY A 170 -11.13 8.95 -16.73
N LEU A 171 -10.58 8.50 -15.61
CA LEU A 171 -9.39 9.11 -15.01
C LEU A 171 -8.24 9.15 -16.03
N SER A 172 -7.46 10.24 -16.01
CA SER A 172 -6.19 10.27 -16.74
C SER A 172 -5.23 9.24 -16.14
N ASP A 173 -4.27 8.75 -16.92
CA ASP A 173 -3.25 7.83 -16.39
C ASP A 173 -2.44 8.53 -15.27
N GLU A 174 -2.16 9.82 -15.38
CA GLU A 174 -1.47 10.60 -14.33
C GLU A 174 -2.26 10.62 -13.00
N ASP A 175 -3.57 10.92 -13.06
CA ASP A 175 -4.42 10.93 -11.87
C ASP A 175 -4.57 9.51 -11.28
N LEU A 176 -4.74 8.49 -12.14
CA LEU A 176 -4.82 7.10 -11.71
C LEU A 176 -3.58 6.69 -10.92
N HIS A 177 -2.39 6.97 -11.45
CA HIS A 177 -1.13 6.66 -10.80
C HIS A 177 -0.99 7.41 -9.47
N ALA A 178 -1.28 8.71 -9.45
CA ALA A 178 -1.21 9.52 -8.23
C ALA A 178 -2.13 8.99 -7.11
N GLU A 179 -3.34 8.55 -7.45
CA GLU A 179 -4.27 7.94 -6.48
C GLU A 179 -3.77 6.60 -5.96
N VAL A 180 -3.24 5.75 -6.85
CA VAL A 180 -2.70 4.45 -6.49
C VAL A 180 -1.49 4.61 -5.57
N ASP A 181 -0.56 5.51 -5.89
CA ASP A 181 0.62 5.82 -5.06
C ASP A 181 0.22 6.30 -3.68
N THR A 182 -0.71 7.25 -3.62
CA THR A 182 -1.20 7.83 -2.37
C THR A 182 -1.85 6.78 -1.47
N PHE A 183 -2.74 5.96 -2.02
CA PHE A 183 -3.48 4.97 -1.23
C PHE A 183 -2.62 3.78 -0.82
N MET A 184 -1.71 3.34 -1.69
CA MET A 184 -0.78 2.27 -1.37
C MET A 184 0.09 2.69 -0.18
N PHE A 185 0.68 3.88 -0.24
CA PHE A 185 1.47 4.45 0.85
C PHE A 185 0.64 4.59 2.13
N ALA A 186 -0.44 5.37 2.06
CA ALA A 186 -1.18 5.77 3.24
C ALA A 186 -1.82 4.58 3.98
N GLY A 187 -2.29 3.56 3.25
CA GLY A 187 -3.01 2.46 3.86
C GLY A 187 -2.13 1.39 4.53
N HIS A 188 -0.86 1.21 4.10
CA HIS A 188 0.03 0.25 4.76
C HIS A 188 0.94 0.91 5.81
N ASP A 189 1.63 2.01 5.48
CA ASP A 189 2.68 2.57 6.35
C ASP A 189 2.10 3.07 7.68
N THR A 190 0.96 3.76 7.63
CA THR A 190 0.29 4.27 8.85
C THR A 190 -0.23 3.13 9.75
N THR A 191 -0.76 2.06 9.16
CA THR A 191 -1.27 0.91 9.91
C THR A 191 -0.13 0.09 10.51
N THR A 192 1.02 -0.01 9.82
CA THR A 192 2.25 -0.60 10.34
C THR A 192 2.71 0.09 11.61
N ILE A 193 2.81 1.41 11.56
CA ILE A 193 3.22 2.23 12.71
C ILE A 193 2.23 2.04 13.86
N GLY A 194 0.92 2.12 13.59
CA GLY A 194 -0.12 1.96 14.61
C GLY A 194 -0.09 0.59 15.30
N LEU A 195 0.00 -0.49 14.53
CA LEU A 195 0.06 -1.86 15.06
C LEU A 195 1.36 -2.10 15.84
N SER A 196 2.50 -1.62 15.34
CA SER A 196 3.79 -1.77 16.03
C SER A 196 3.78 -1.09 17.40
N TRP A 197 3.26 0.13 17.48
CA TRP A 197 3.09 0.83 18.75
C TRP A 197 2.07 0.16 19.67
N LEU A 198 0.96 -0.33 19.12
CA LEU A 198 -0.03 -1.07 19.90
C LEU A 198 0.59 -2.31 20.57
N LEU A 199 1.31 -3.14 19.81
CA LEU A 199 1.99 -4.32 20.35
C LEU A 199 3.03 -3.95 21.41
N TYR A 200 3.80 -2.88 21.18
CA TYR A 200 4.76 -2.37 22.15
C TYR A 200 4.10 -1.94 23.47
N ILE A 201 2.99 -1.21 23.38
CA ILE A 201 2.23 -0.76 24.56
C ILE A 201 1.66 -1.97 25.31
N MET A 202 1.08 -2.95 24.61
CA MET A 202 0.58 -4.18 25.25
C MET A 202 1.71 -4.95 25.96
N ALA A 203 2.90 -5.04 25.36
CA ALA A 203 4.05 -5.68 26.01
C ALA A 203 4.52 -4.93 27.27
N LYS A 204 4.35 -3.60 27.32
CA LYS A 204 4.67 -2.79 28.49
C LYS A 204 3.60 -2.76 29.58
N HIS A 205 2.37 -3.17 29.25
CA HIS A 205 1.21 -3.14 30.15
C HIS A 205 0.49 -4.51 30.14
N PRO A 206 1.06 -5.54 30.78
CA PRO A 206 0.51 -6.90 30.80
C PRO A 206 -0.82 -7.04 31.55
#